data_AF-A0A2S5BI62-F1
#
_entry.id   AF-A0A2S5BI62-F1
#
_cell.length_a   1.000
_cell.length_b   1.000
_cell.length_c   1.000
_cell.angle_alpha   90.00
_cell.angle_beta   90.00
_cell.angle_gamma   90.00
#
_symmetry.space_group_name_H-M   'P 1'
#
loop_
_entity.id
_entity.type
_entity.pdbx_description
1 polymer ?
#
loop_
_entity_poly.entity_id
_entity_poly.type
_entity_poly.pdbx_seq_one_letter_code
_entity_poly.pdbx_strand_id
1 'polypeptide(L)'
;MDPRVSNEGAFAAILAKPPPLTAFDAFKKTNSTYRERTTRGGVWTVVVAFIVSLLLWHELSDYLYGEASYSFSVDRGISHDLQLNVDITVATPCHYLTVDVRDAVGDRLHISEEIKKDGTVFDLGQAKELQSGKGVSGTSASRMIRDSRGRRVFGKTKLLQENGPACRIYGSMEVKKVTGNLHITTLGHGYMSWEHTDHALMNLSHIIDEFSFGPYFPRIAQPLDNSAEITQAPFHIFQHFLSVVSTTYVDASRRVLHTHQYSVTEMSRTTEHGRGVPGIFFKYDIEPVALTVRERTTTLVQFLVRLAGIIGGILVCSDFGFRTADFLVDNLSSRRGPPQTPLPGFVPSPNLSQKSEPVFPTVYGEK
;
A
#
# COMPACT_ATOMS: atom_id res chain seq x y z
N MET A 1 1.14 26.35 -70.59
CA MET A 1 1.40 24.96 -70.13
C MET A 1 2.37 25.07 -68.96
N ASP A 2 1.99 24.47 -67.84
CA ASP A 2 2.37 24.81 -66.45
C ASP A 2 3.59 23.98 -65.97
N PRO A 3 4.64 24.56 -65.34
CA PRO A 3 5.84 23.82 -64.95
C PRO A 3 5.78 23.31 -63.49
N ARG A 4 4.69 22.64 -63.09
CA ARG A 4 4.45 22.19 -61.70
C ARG A 4 4.40 20.66 -61.49
N VAL A 5 5.19 19.87 -62.22
CA VAL A 5 5.08 18.38 -62.14
C VAL A 5 6.38 17.65 -61.74
N SER A 6 7.50 18.32 -61.46
CA SER A 6 8.78 17.63 -61.20
C SER A 6 9.13 17.33 -59.73
N ASN A 7 8.39 17.84 -58.74
CA ASN A 7 8.81 17.73 -57.33
C ASN A 7 8.18 16.56 -56.53
N GLU A 8 7.07 15.96 -56.97
CA GLU A 8 6.43 14.87 -56.21
C GLU A 8 7.21 13.55 -56.26
N GLY A 9 7.91 13.28 -57.37
CA GLY A 9 8.73 12.07 -57.52
C GLY A 9 10.00 12.05 -56.65
N ALA A 10 10.58 13.22 -56.38
CA ALA A 10 11.79 13.34 -55.58
C ALA A 10 11.53 13.09 -54.08
N PHE A 11 10.41 13.60 -53.55
CA PHE A 11 10.01 13.35 -52.16
C PHE A 11 9.61 11.89 -51.93
N ALA A 12 8.93 11.25 -52.89
CA ALA A 12 8.59 9.83 -52.81
C ALA A 12 9.84 8.92 -52.81
N ALA A 13 10.88 9.27 -53.57
CA ALA A 13 12.14 8.52 -53.62
C ALA A 13 12.96 8.61 -52.32
N ILE A 14 12.87 9.73 -51.59
CA ILE A 14 13.53 9.93 -50.28
C ILE A 14 12.83 9.12 -49.17
N LEU A 15 11.51 8.98 -49.23
CA LEU A 15 10.73 8.18 -48.28
C LEU A 15 10.83 6.66 -48.52
N ALA A 16 11.08 6.24 -49.77
CA ALA A 16 11.18 4.82 -50.14
C ALA A 16 12.47 4.14 -49.65
N LYS A 17 13.50 4.91 -49.28
CA LYS A 17 14.77 4.38 -48.78
C LYS A 17 15.24 5.22 -47.58
N PRO A 18 14.77 4.93 -46.35
CA PRO A 18 15.25 5.62 -45.17
C PRO A 18 16.79 5.48 -45.13
N PRO A 19 17.53 6.58 -44.90
CA PRO A 19 18.98 6.53 -44.82
C PRO A 19 19.40 5.53 -43.73
N PRO A 20 20.47 4.75 -43.95
CA PRO A 20 20.91 3.75 -42.99
C PRO A 20 21.13 4.44 -41.63
N LEU A 21 20.75 3.79 -40.53
CA LEU A 21 20.86 4.33 -39.16
C LEU A 21 22.27 4.83 -38.80
N THR A 22 23.29 4.40 -39.54
CA THR A 22 24.66 4.88 -39.46
C THR A 22 24.86 6.33 -39.91
N ALA A 23 23.92 6.92 -40.66
CA ALA A 23 23.94 8.32 -41.08
C ALA A 23 23.41 9.28 -40.01
N PHE A 24 22.71 8.75 -38.98
CA PHE A 24 22.25 9.51 -37.82
C PHE A 24 23.23 9.45 -36.63
N ASP A 25 24.43 8.90 -36.84
CA ASP A 25 25.48 8.87 -35.83
C ASP A 25 26.21 10.24 -35.82
N ALA A 26 25.79 11.11 -34.90
CA ALA A 26 26.32 12.47 -34.75
C ALA A 26 27.79 12.52 -34.27
N PHE A 27 28.38 11.37 -33.92
CA PHE A 27 29.73 11.29 -33.34
C PHE A 27 30.71 10.52 -34.25
N LYS A 28 31.87 11.13 -34.51
CA LYS A 28 32.96 10.50 -35.26
C LYS A 28 33.51 9.32 -34.46
N LYS A 29 33.37 8.10 -34.99
CA LYS A 29 33.88 6.87 -34.35
C LYS A 29 35.40 6.96 -34.20
N THR A 30 35.88 6.68 -32.99
CA THR A 30 37.32 6.65 -32.70
C THR A 30 37.98 5.43 -33.36
N ASN A 31 39.23 5.59 -33.81
CA ASN A 31 39.99 4.50 -34.42
C ASN A 31 40.16 3.35 -33.44
N SER A 32 40.09 2.12 -33.93
CA SER A 32 40.19 0.88 -33.13
C SER A 32 41.49 0.78 -32.34
N THR A 33 42.56 1.43 -32.80
CA THR A 33 43.87 1.51 -32.11
C THR A 33 43.82 2.25 -30.78
N TYR A 34 42.85 3.17 -30.58
CA TYR A 34 42.67 3.89 -29.31
C TYR A 34 41.62 3.23 -28.39
N ARG A 35 41.14 2.03 -28.76
CA ARG A 35 40.08 1.33 -28.03
C ARG A 35 40.64 0.07 -27.38
N GLU A 36 41.12 0.19 -26.16
CA GLU A 36 41.44 -0.99 -25.35
C GLU A 36 40.14 -1.74 -25.00
N ARG A 37 40.04 -3.00 -25.43
CA ARG A 37 38.94 -3.89 -25.09
C ARG A 37 39.42 -4.86 -24.03
N THR A 38 38.95 -4.71 -22.79
CA THR A 38 39.21 -5.67 -21.72
C THR A 38 37.96 -6.53 -21.47
N THR A 39 38.13 -7.85 -21.38
CA THR A 39 37.03 -8.79 -21.08
C THR A 39 36.50 -8.57 -19.66
N ARG A 40 37.39 -8.27 -18.71
CA ARG A 40 37.05 -7.93 -17.31
C ARG A 40 36.24 -6.64 -17.19
N GLY A 41 36.60 -5.59 -17.94
CA GLY A 41 35.84 -4.35 -18.00
C GLY A 41 34.44 -4.55 -18.61
N GLY A 42 34.31 -5.44 -19.61
CA GLY A 42 33.02 -5.80 -20.20
C GLY A 42 32.07 -6.48 -19.22
N VAL A 43 32.56 -7.40 -18.37
CA VAL A 43 31.72 -8.04 -17.34
C VAL A 43 31.30 -7.02 -16.28
N TRP A 44 32.23 -6.14 -15.86
CA TRP A 44 31.93 -5.10 -14.88
C TRP A 44 30.84 -4.13 -15.36
N THR A 45 30.89 -3.69 -16.61
CA THR A 45 29.88 -2.78 -17.16
C THR A 45 28.49 -3.43 -17.24
N VAL A 46 28.39 -4.74 -17.50
CA VAL A 46 27.12 -5.47 -17.47
C VAL A 46 26.54 -5.52 -16.06
N VAL A 47 27.36 -5.81 -15.05
CA VAL A 47 26.94 -5.83 -13.64
C VAL A 47 26.46 -4.45 -13.20
N VAL A 48 27.22 -3.40 -13.53
CA VAL A 48 26.85 -2.01 -13.22
C VAL A 48 25.55 -1.63 -13.91
N ALA A 49 25.39 -1.95 -15.20
CA ALA A 49 24.18 -1.67 -15.95
C ALA A 49 22.95 -2.35 -15.34
N PHE A 50 23.10 -3.59 -14.85
CA PHE A 50 22.04 -4.30 -14.14
C PHE A 50 21.65 -3.60 -12.84
N ILE A 51 22.63 -3.19 -12.02
CA ILE A 51 22.38 -2.46 -10.77
C ILE A 51 21.69 -1.11 -11.04
N VAL A 52 22.17 -0.36 -12.04
CA VAL A 52 21.52 0.90 -12.48
C VAL A 52 20.06 0.62 -12.85
N SER A 53 19.79 -0.39 -13.69
CA SER A 53 18.43 -0.72 -14.10
C SER A 53 17.51 -1.03 -12.92
N LEU A 54 17.99 -1.75 -11.91
CA LEU A 54 17.21 -2.06 -10.71
C LEU A 54 16.90 -0.81 -9.89
N LEU A 55 17.88 0.07 -9.67
CA LEU A 55 17.68 1.30 -8.91
C LEU A 55 16.77 2.30 -9.64
N LEU A 56 16.90 2.39 -10.96
CA LEU A 56 16.00 3.18 -11.80
C LEU A 56 14.58 2.65 -11.74
N TRP A 57 14.40 1.33 -11.78
CA TRP A 57 13.09 0.70 -11.64
C TRP A 57 12.47 0.98 -10.27
N HIS A 58 13.26 0.89 -9.20
CA HIS A 58 12.80 1.20 -7.84
C HIS A 58 12.34 2.66 -7.72
N GLU A 59 13.16 3.63 -8.11
CA GLU A 59 12.76 5.05 -8.03
C GLU A 59 11.58 5.38 -8.95
N LEU A 60 11.48 4.75 -10.13
CA LEU A 60 10.32 4.91 -10.99
C LEU A 60 9.05 4.33 -10.33
N SER A 61 9.17 3.18 -9.67
CA SER A 61 8.08 2.57 -8.90
C SER A 61 7.64 3.48 -7.75
N ASP A 62 8.58 4.00 -6.97
CA ASP A 62 8.30 4.94 -5.87
C ASP A 62 7.65 6.22 -6.39
N TYR A 63 8.08 6.74 -7.54
CA TYR A 63 7.49 7.91 -8.18
C TYR A 63 6.06 7.66 -8.66
N LEU A 64 5.78 6.49 -9.23
CA LEU A 64 4.48 6.15 -9.80
C LEU A 64 3.45 5.73 -8.74
N TYR A 65 3.87 4.97 -7.73
CA TYR A 65 2.96 4.40 -6.73
C TYR A 65 2.96 5.19 -5.41
N GLY A 66 4.05 5.85 -5.07
CA GLY A 66 4.21 6.62 -3.84
C GLY A 66 4.23 5.76 -2.57
N GLU A 67 4.74 6.33 -1.49
CA GLU A 67 4.63 5.75 -0.14
C GLU A 67 3.84 6.67 0.78
N ALA A 68 2.95 6.10 1.58
CA ALA A 68 2.22 6.85 2.60
C ALA A 68 3.13 7.11 3.81
N SER A 69 3.17 8.36 4.29
CA SER A 69 3.86 8.70 5.53
C SER A 69 2.88 8.65 6.70
N TYR A 70 3.24 7.92 7.76
CA TYR A 70 2.47 7.78 8.98
C TYR A 70 3.08 8.66 10.08
N SER A 71 2.26 9.50 10.71
CA SER A 71 2.69 10.32 11.84
C SER A 71 1.68 10.21 12.99
N PHE A 72 2.16 9.96 14.19
CA PHE A 72 1.35 9.93 15.41
C PHE A 72 1.39 11.30 16.10
N SER A 73 0.24 11.74 16.57
CA SER A 73 0.08 12.98 17.33
C SER A 73 -0.94 12.78 18.44
N VAL A 74 -0.98 13.67 19.43
CA VAL A 74 -2.06 13.68 20.43
C VAL A 74 -3.35 14.13 19.75
N ASP A 75 -4.46 13.43 19.98
CA ASP A 75 -5.76 13.85 19.45
C ASP A 75 -6.21 15.14 20.14
N ARG A 76 -6.29 16.23 19.37
CA ARG A 76 -6.80 17.53 19.84
C ARG A 76 -8.24 17.77 19.36
N GLY A 77 -8.79 16.84 18.57
CA GLY A 77 -10.12 16.95 17.98
C GLY A 77 -11.21 16.68 19.01
N ILE A 78 -11.80 17.75 19.51
CA ILE A 78 -13.03 17.71 20.31
C ILE A 78 -14.20 17.53 19.33
N SER A 79 -14.41 16.29 18.86
CA SER A 79 -15.68 15.91 18.24
C SER A 79 -16.56 15.33 19.33
N HIS A 80 -17.81 15.76 19.42
CA HIS A 80 -18.73 15.32 20.46
C HIS A 80 -19.42 14.00 20.10
N ASP A 81 -19.55 13.73 18.80
CA ASP A 81 -20.32 12.65 18.25
C ASP A 81 -19.44 11.79 17.32
N LEU A 82 -19.74 10.50 17.27
CA LEU A 82 -19.03 9.47 16.55
C LEU A 82 -20.07 8.56 15.90
N GLN A 83 -20.01 8.44 14.57
CA GLN A 83 -20.85 7.49 13.87
C GLN A 83 -20.36 6.07 14.13
N LEU A 84 -21.23 5.19 14.59
CA LEU A 84 -20.98 3.77 14.77
C LEU A 84 -21.79 3.00 13.72
N ASN A 85 -21.11 2.22 12.88
CA ASN A 85 -21.74 1.36 11.89
C ASN A 85 -21.65 -0.09 12.34
N VAL A 86 -22.78 -0.77 12.35
CA VAL A 86 -22.92 -2.16 12.80
C VAL A 86 -23.63 -2.96 11.74
N ASP A 87 -23.13 -4.14 11.43
CA ASP A 87 -23.79 -5.18 10.63
C ASP A 87 -23.40 -6.55 11.20
N ILE A 88 -24.31 -7.13 12.01
CA ILE A 88 -24.07 -8.34 12.78
C ILE A 88 -25.26 -9.28 12.63
N THR A 89 -25.00 -10.56 12.38
CA THR A 89 -26.03 -11.61 12.35
C THR A 89 -25.91 -12.50 13.59
N VAL A 90 -26.95 -12.55 14.42
CA VAL A 90 -27.00 -13.33 15.67
C VAL A 90 -27.93 -14.53 15.50
N ALA A 91 -27.54 -15.71 15.98
CA ALA A 91 -28.28 -16.97 15.90
C ALA A 91 -29.50 -17.05 16.85
N THR A 92 -30.24 -15.95 17.01
CA THR A 92 -31.47 -15.86 17.80
C THR A 92 -32.50 -15.02 17.03
N PRO A 93 -33.81 -15.33 17.08
CA PRO A 93 -34.84 -14.54 16.40
C PRO A 93 -34.88 -13.07 16.86
N CYS A 94 -35.20 -12.16 15.94
CA CYS A 94 -35.15 -10.71 16.19
C CYS A 94 -36.05 -10.22 17.33
N HIS A 95 -37.19 -10.87 17.54
CA HIS A 95 -38.12 -10.54 18.62
C HIS A 95 -37.45 -10.62 19.99
N TYR A 96 -36.57 -11.60 20.20
CA TYR A 96 -35.93 -11.84 21.49
C TYR A 96 -34.68 -11.00 21.72
N LEU A 97 -34.21 -10.20 20.76
CA LEU A 97 -32.96 -9.46 20.88
C LEU A 97 -33.22 -7.97 21.12
N THR A 98 -32.52 -7.39 22.08
CA THR A 98 -32.44 -5.95 22.32
C THR A 98 -31.04 -5.44 22.02
N VAL A 99 -30.97 -4.20 21.55
CA VAL A 99 -29.71 -3.52 21.24
C VAL A 99 -29.74 -2.20 21.98
N ASP A 100 -28.78 -2.01 22.87
CA ASP A 100 -28.70 -0.84 23.73
C ASP A 100 -27.26 -0.33 23.75
N VAL A 101 -27.08 0.99 23.75
CA VAL A 101 -25.76 1.61 23.95
C VAL A 101 -25.76 2.37 25.27
N ARG A 102 -24.69 2.18 26.04
CA ARG A 102 -24.42 2.93 27.27
C ARG A 102 -23.10 3.66 27.14
N ASP A 103 -23.11 4.96 27.39
CA ASP A 103 -21.89 5.75 27.47
C ASP A 103 -21.31 5.78 28.89
N ALA A 104 -20.16 6.42 29.07
CA ALA A 104 -19.50 6.61 30.37
C ALA A 104 -20.33 7.45 31.36
N VAL A 105 -21.23 8.29 30.88
CA VAL A 105 -22.14 9.11 31.70
C VAL A 105 -23.31 8.26 32.21
N GLY A 106 -23.53 7.08 31.62
CA GLY A 106 -24.61 6.17 31.93
C GLY A 106 -25.92 6.56 31.24
N ASP A 107 -25.87 7.49 30.29
CA ASP A 107 -27.04 7.84 29.50
C ASP A 107 -27.39 6.66 28.58
N ARG A 108 -28.69 6.40 28.48
CA ARG A 108 -29.24 5.27 27.74
C ARG A 108 -29.83 5.81 26.47
N LEU A 109 -29.06 5.75 25.39
CA LEU A 109 -29.63 5.97 24.07
C LEU A 109 -30.37 4.69 23.68
N HIS A 110 -31.70 4.72 23.68
CA HIS A 110 -32.49 3.65 23.08
C HIS A 110 -32.46 3.82 21.56
N ILE A 111 -31.56 3.09 20.90
CA ILE A 111 -31.26 3.21 19.45
C ILE A 111 -32.18 2.30 18.62
N SER A 112 -33.40 2.05 19.09
CA SER A 112 -34.33 1.14 18.41
C SER A 112 -34.82 1.71 17.07
N GLU A 113 -34.77 3.03 16.86
CA GLU A 113 -35.25 3.66 15.62
C GLU A 113 -34.18 3.76 14.53
N GLU A 114 -32.89 3.72 14.88
CA GLU A 114 -31.78 3.86 13.91
C GLU A 114 -31.25 2.50 13.43
N ILE A 115 -31.46 1.45 14.23
CA ILE A 115 -31.00 0.08 13.95
C ILE A 115 -32.15 -0.75 13.40
N LYS A 116 -31.92 -1.39 12.25
CA LYS A 116 -32.87 -2.32 11.63
C LYS A 116 -32.56 -3.75 12.03
N LYS A 117 -33.61 -4.55 12.16
CA LYS A 117 -33.55 -5.98 12.51
C LYS A 117 -34.30 -6.76 11.44
N ASP A 118 -33.58 -7.57 10.68
CA ASP A 118 -34.14 -8.45 9.66
C ASP A 118 -33.95 -9.90 10.08
N GLY A 119 -35.02 -10.71 10.02
CA GLY A 119 -34.89 -12.15 10.24
C GLY A 119 -34.18 -12.83 9.07
N THR A 120 -33.29 -13.78 9.37
CA THR A 120 -32.49 -14.52 8.38
C THR A 120 -32.09 -15.90 8.93
N VAL A 121 -31.26 -16.62 8.18
CA VAL A 121 -30.69 -17.94 8.53
C VAL A 121 -29.24 -17.76 8.96
N PHE A 122 -28.82 -18.49 10.00
CA PHE A 122 -27.42 -18.47 10.45
C PHE A 122 -26.57 -19.42 9.59
N ASP A 123 -25.73 -18.86 8.71
CA ASP A 123 -24.85 -19.62 7.83
C ASP A 123 -23.39 -19.17 7.94
N LEU A 124 -22.55 -20.05 8.46
CA LEU A 124 -21.11 -19.85 8.64
C LEU A 124 -20.33 -19.85 7.32
N GLY A 125 -20.87 -20.45 6.27
CA GLY A 125 -20.24 -20.49 4.95
C GLY A 125 -20.07 -19.10 4.35
N GLN A 126 -21.02 -18.20 4.63
CA GLN A 126 -21.02 -16.82 4.14
C GLN A 126 -19.88 -16.00 4.76
N ALA A 127 -19.55 -16.23 6.03
CA ALA A 127 -18.45 -15.56 6.71
C ALA A 127 -17.08 -15.92 6.12
N LYS A 128 -16.86 -17.20 5.77
CA LYS A 128 -15.59 -17.67 5.17
C LYS A 128 -15.36 -17.14 3.74
N GLU A 129 -16.43 -17.00 2.96
CA GLU A 129 -16.33 -16.46 1.60
C GLU A 129 -15.94 -14.96 1.62
N LEU A 130 -16.43 -14.21 2.62
CA LEU A 130 -16.10 -12.80 2.81
C LEU A 130 -14.63 -12.57 3.22
N GLN A 131 -14.06 -13.45 4.05
CA GLN A 131 -12.64 -13.38 4.43
C GLN A 131 -11.68 -13.58 3.25
N SER A 132 -12.07 -14.37 2.24
CA SER A 132 -11.21 -14.67 1.09
C SER A 132 -11.18 -13.56 0.02
N GLY A 133 -12.07 -12.57 0.09
CA GLY A 133 -12.26 -11.56 -0.97
C GLY A 133 -11.53 -10.22 -0.78
N LYS A 134 -11.07 -9.87 0.43
CA LYS A 134 -10.42 -8.59 0.72
C LYS A 134 -8.89 -8.73 0.76
N GLY A 135 -8.26 -8.77 -0.41
CA GLY A 135 -6.84 -8.44 -0.51
C GLY A 135 -6.62 -6.97 -0.14
N VAL A 136 -5.89 -6.71 0.95
CA VAL A 136 -5.47 -5.36 1.37
C VAL A 136 -4.44 -4.82 0.38
N SER A 137 -4.89 -4.42 -0.80
CA SER A 137 -4.03 -3.73 -1.75
C SER A 137 -3.85 -2.30 -1.25
N GLY A 138 -2.60 -1.96 -0.90
CA GLY A 138 -2.18 -0.63 -0.47
C GLY A 138 -2.79 0.43 -1.37
N THR A 139 -3.76 1.16 -0.84
CA THR A 139 -4.55 2.08 -1.65
C THR A 139 -4.24 3.51 -1.27
N SER A 140 -3.94 4.29 -2.31
CA SER A 140 -3.73 5.74 -2.27
C SER A 140 -4.88 6.44 -1.52
N ALA A 141 -4.53 7.37 -0.63
CA ALA A 141 -5.47 8.13 0.20
C ALA A 141 -6.50 8.88 -0.67
N SER A 142 -6.08 9.38 -1.84
CA SER A 142 -6.94 10.01 -2.83
C SER A 142 -8.18 9.17 -3.21
N ARG A 143 -8.01 7.84 -3.32
CA ARG A 143 -9.10 6.90 -3.64
C ARG A 143 -10.01 6.68 -2.44
N MET A 144 -9.44 6.61 -1.23
CA MET A 144 -10.24 6.49 0.01
C MET A 144 -11.15 7.71 0.20
N ILE A 145 -10.62 8.91 0.02
CA ILE A 145 -11.40 10.16 0.12
C ILE A 145 -12.51 10.21 -0.92
N ARG A 146 -12.24 9.77 -2.15
CA ARG A 146 -13.26 9.73 -3.21
C ARG A 146 -14.38 8.76 -2.89
N ASP A 147 -14.03 7.55 -2.44
CA ASP A 147 -15.00 6.48 -2.17
C ASP A 147 -15.84 6.81 -0.91
N SER A 148 -15.28 7.55 0.05
CA SER A 148 -15.98 8.02 1.26
C SER A 148 -17.07 9.06 1.00
N ARG A 149 -17.15 9.68 -0.19
CA ARG A 149 -18.16 10.72 -0.48
C ARG A 149 -19.56 10.16 -0.70
N GLY A 150 -19.71 8.85 -0.89
CA GLY A 150 -21.02 8.21 -1.02
C GLY A 150 -21.69 8.03 0.34
N ARG A 151 -23.03 8.21 0.42
CA ARG A 151 -23.79 7.74 1.58
C ARG A 151 -23.68 6.23 1.65
N ARG A 152 -23.39 5.69 2.84
CA ARG A 152 -23.31 4.24 3.00
C ARG A 152 -24.68 3.62 2.72
N VAL A 153 -24.68 2.59 1.87
CA VAL A 153 -25.83 1.73 1.63
C VAL A 153 -25.45 0.35 2.13
N PHE A 154 -26.17 -0.14 3.15
CA PHE A 154 -26.05 -1.51 3.60
C PHE A 154 -26.58 -2.44 2.52
N GLY A 155 -25.90 -3.56 2.29
CA GLY A 155 -26.35 -4.58 1.35
C GLY A 155 -27.70 -5.17 1.78
N LYS A 156 -28.51 -5.62 0.82
CA LYS A 156 -29.77 -6.32 1.12
C LYS A 156 -29.49 -7.59 1.94
N THR A 157 -30.38 -7.91 2.86
CA THR A 157 -30.30 -9.12 3.69
C THR A 157 -30.38 -10.36 2.81
N LYS A 158 -29.35 -11.21 2.90
CA LYS A 158 -29.32 -12.51 2.25
C LYS A 158 -30.34 -13.41 2.96
N LEU A 159 -31.11 -14.19 2.20
CA LEU A 159 -32.09 -15.15 2.73
C LEU A 159 -33.05 -14.52 3.76
N LEU A 160 -33.69 -13.40 3.40
CA LEU A 160 -34.65 -12.73 4.26
C LEU A 160 -35.80 -13.68 4.64
N GLN A 161 -36.02 -13.89 5.94
CA GLN A 161 -37.07 -14.72 6.50
C GLN A 161 -37.64 -14.01 7.72
N GLU A 162 -38.89 -13.54 7.66
CA GLU A 162 -39.50 -12.70 8.72
C GLU A 162 -39.42 -13.33 10.13
N ASN A 163 -39.61 -14.65 10.23
CA ASN A 163 -39.46 -15.42 11.47
C ASN A 163 -38.29 -16.40 11.38
N GLY A 164 -37.15 -15.95 10.86
CA GLY A 164 -35.94 -16.75 10.75
C GLY A 164 -35.35 -17.13 12.12
N PRO A 165 -34.55 -18.20 12.18
CA PRO A 165 -33.86 -18.62 13.41
C PRO A 165 -32.74 -17.65 13.84
N ALA A 166 -32.33 -16.73 12.95
CA ALA A 166 -31.32 -15.72 13.19
C ALA A 166 -31.83 -14.32 12.90
N CYS A 167 -31.14 -13.32 13.44
CA CYS A 167 -31.45 -11.91 13.27
C CYS A 167 -30.23 -11.15 12.78
N ARG A 168 -30.36 -10.47 11.65
CA ARG A 168 -29.40 -9.49 11.18
C ARG A 168 -29.74 -8.12 11.75
N ILE A 169 -28.82 -7.59 12.53
CA ILE A 169 -28.87 -6.29 13.19
C ILE A 169 -27.92 -5.38 12.43
N TYR A 170 -28.46 -4.38 11.73
CA TYR A 170 -27.63 -3.48 10.93
C TYR A 170 -28.13 -2.04 10.95
N GLY A 171 -27.20 -1.10 10.85
CA GLY A 171 -27.49 0.32 10.86
C GLY A 171 -26.27 1.17 11.14
N SER A 172 -26.45 2.47 10.97
CA SER A 172 -25.49 3.48 11.42
C SER A 172 -26.18 4.28 12.52
N MET A 173 -25.48 4.50 13.62
CA MET A 173 -25.99 5.29 14.74
C MET A 173 -25.00 6.37 15.16
N GLU A 174 -25.50 7.50 15.65
CA GLU A 174 -24.65 8.57 16.19
C GLU A 174 -24.52 8.42 17.71
N VAL A 175 -23.32 8.05 18.17
CA VAL A 175 -22.99 7.90 19.60
C VAL A 175 -22.06 9.02 20.05
N LYS A 176 -22.00 9.30 21.35
CA LYS A 176 -21.00 10.24 21.86
C LYS A 176 -19.59 9.69 21.69
N LYS A 177 -18.62 10.55 21.34
CA LYS A 177 -17.19 10.20 21.24
C LYS A 177 -16.56 10.10 22.63
N VAL A 178 -17.01 9.14 23.42
CA VAL A 178 -16.54 8.81 24.76
C VAL A 178 -16.45 7.30 24.91
N THR A 179 -15.86 6.82 26.01
CA THR A 179 -15.92 5.40 26.36
C THR A 179 -17.37 4.94 26.43
N GLY A 180 -17.70 3.85 25.76
CA GLY A 180 -19.07 3.35 25.68
C GLY A 180 -19.12 1.84 25.54
N ASN A 181 -20.33 1.32 25.58
CA ASN A 181 -20.59 -0.11 25.53
C ASN A 181 -21.89 -0.41 24.80
N LEU A 182 -21.79 -1.07 23.66
CA LEU A 182 -22.92 -1.58 22.88
C LEU A 182 -23.24 -2.99 23.37
N HIS A 183 -24.46 -3.19 23.84
CA HIS A 183 -24.95 -4.44 24.40
C HIS A 183 -26.00 -5.03 23.45
N ILE A 184 -25.79 -6.27 23.02
CA ILE A 184 -26.80 -7.07 22.35
C ILE A 184 -27.18 -8.20 23.30
N THR A 185 -28.37 -8.13 23.87
CA THR A 185 -28.84 -9.04 24.92
C THR A 185 -30.20 -9.62 24.56
N THR A 186 -30.57 -10.74 25.17
CA THR A 186 -31.92 -11.29 25.02
C THR A 186 -32.92 -10.58 25.94
N LEU A 187 -34.18 -10.50 25.54
CA LEU A 187 -35.26 -9.95 26.37
C LEU A 187 -35.31 -10.64 27.74
N GLY A 188 -35.33 -9.83 28.80
CA GLY A 188 -35.37 -10.30 30.19
C GLY A 188 -33.99 -10.66 30.78
N HIS A 189 -32.91 -10.57 30.01
CA HIS A 189 -31.53 -10.78 30.48
C HIS A 189 -30.72 -9.51 30.29
N GLY A 190 -30.40 -8.83 31.39
CA GLY A 190 -29.65 -7.57 31.39
C GLY A 190 -30.52 -6.36 31.69
N TYR A 191 -31.65 -6.25 31.01
CA TYR A 191 -32.65 -5.22 31.26
C TYR A 191 -34.00 -5.83 31.64
N MET A 192 -34.69 -5.18 32.57
CA MET A 192 -36.03 -5.60 32.95
C MET A 192 -36.98 -5.41 31.78
N SER A 193 -37.54 -6.51 31.30
CA SER A 193 -38.60 -6.56 30.29
C SER A 193 -39.76 -7.37 30.87
N TRP A 194 -40.97 -7.10 30.40
CA TRP A 194 -42.17 -7.86 30.74
C TRP A 194 -42.14 -9.27 30.14
N GLU A 195 -41.37 -9.44 29.07
CA GLU A 195 -41.13 -10.71 28.41
C GLU A 195 -39.72 -11.21 28.73
N HIS A 196 -39.62 -12.49 29.08
CA HIS A 196 -38.38 -13.15 29.43
C HIS A 196 -38.15 -14.30 28.46
N THR A 197 -37.03 -14.26 27.75
CA THR A 197 -36.68 -15.28 26.77
C THR A 197 -36.35 -16.58 27.51
N ASP A 198 -36.85 -17.71 27.02
CA ASP A 198 -36.51 -19.02 27.60
C ASP A 198 -35.02 -19.30 27.42
N HIS A 199 -34.37 -19.72 28.50
CA HIS A 199 -32.94 -20.01 28.56
C HIS A 199 -32.50 -21.07 27.57
N ALA A 200 -33.37 -22.03 27.22
CA ALA A 200 -33.04 -23.08 26.26
C ALA A 200 -32.96 -22.58 24.81
N LEU A 201 -33.58 -21.43 24.52
CA LEU A 201 -33.67 -20.85 23.17
C LEU A 201 -32.58 -19.80 22.90
N MET A 202 -31.73 -19.51 23.89
CA MET A 202 -30.68 -18.50 23.75
C MET A 202 -29.50 -19.07 23.00
N ASN A 203 -29.24 -18.53 21.82
CA ASN A 203 -28.02 -18.82 21.08
C ASN A 203 -27.40 -17.52 20.57
N LEU A 204 -26.39 -17.05 21.31
CA LEU A 204 -25.68 -15.80 21.04
C LEU A 204 -24.49 -15.99 20.09
N SER A 205 -24.44 -17.12 19.37
CA SER A 205 -23.49 -17.28 18.26
C SER A 205 -23.75 -16.16 17.24
N HIS A 206 -22.69 -15.50 16.79
CA HIS A 206 -22.83 -14.32 15.96
C HIS A 206 -21.74 -14.23 14.90
N ILE A 207 -22.10 -13.57 13.80
CA ILE A 207 -21.23 -13.25 12.67
C ILE A 207 -21.19 -11.72 12.58
N ILE A 208 -20.00 -11.14 12.58
CA ILE A 208 -19.79 -9.71 12.43
C ILE A 208 -19.39 -9.49 10.98
N ASP A 209 -20.31 -8.98 10.16
CA ASP A 209 -20.00 -8.64 8.77
C ASP A 209 -19.23 -7.33 8.71
N GLU A 210 -19.68 -6.34 9.48
CA GLU A 210 -19.01 -5.06 9.59
C GLU A 210 -19.19 -4.43 10.98
N PHE A 211 -18.09 -3.93 11.52
CA PHE A 211 -18.11 -3.08 12.69
C PHE A 211 -17.11 -1.95 12.51
N SER A 212 -17.59 -0.70 12.35
CA SER A 212 -16.74 0.43 11.99
C SER A 212 -17.17 1.75 12.63
N PHE A 213 -16.21 2.68 12.75
CA PHE A 213 -16.41 3.98 13.35
C PHE A 213 -16.12 5.10 12.34
N GLY A 214 -17.03 6.07 12.24
CA GLY A 214 -16.96 7.19 11.30
C GLY A 214 -17.50 6.86 9.90
N PRO A 215 -17.18 7.69 8.90
CA PRO A 215 -17.61 7.45 7.53
C PRO A 215 -16.95 6.18 6.98
N TYR A 216 -17.76 5.31 6.37
CA TYR A 216 -17.26 4.10 5.75
C TYR A 216 -16.45 4.38 4.48
N PHE A 217 -15.40 3.59 4.30
CA PHE A 217 -14.75 3.41 3.00
C PHE A 217 -14.34 1.94 2.82
N PRO A 218 -14.48 1.38 1.61
CA PRO A 218 -14.45 -0.08 1.37
C PRO A 218 -13.13 -0.80 1.63
N ARG A 219 -12.07 -0.06 2.00
CA ARG A 219 -10.70 -0.56 2.15
C ARG A 219 -10.10 -0.27 3.53
N ILE A 220 -10.94 0.01 4.53
CA ILE A 220 -10.50 -0.03 5.92
C ILE A 220 -10.31 -1.49 6.34
N ALA A 221 -9.17 -1.80 6.97
CA ALA A 221 -8.93 -3.11 7.56
C ALA A 221 -9.34 -3.02 9.03
N GLN A 222 -10.57 -3.43 9.34
CA GLN A 222 -11.02 -3.53 10.72
C GLN A 222 -10.89 -4.97 11.22
N PRO A 223 -10.41 -5.19 12.46
CA PRO A 223 -10.18 -6.54 12.98
C PRO A 223 -11.43 -7.42 13.08
N LEU A 224 -12.60 -6.86 13.40
CA LEU A 224 -13.84 -7.64 13.56
C LEU A 224 -14.61 -7.83 12.25
N ASP A 225 -14.19 -7.20 11.14
CA ASP A 225 -14.89 -7.36 9.87
C ASP A 225 -14.79 -8.82 9.38
N ASN A 226 -15.94 -9.43 9.12
CA ASN A 226 -16.08 -10.83 8.68
C ASN A 226 -15.55 -11.86 9.68
N SER A 227 -15.67 -11.59 10.98
CA SER A 227 -15.38 -12.57 12.05
C SER A 227 -16.66 -13.29 12.48
N ALA A 228 -16.50 -14.47 13.11
CA ALA A 228 -17.63 -15.24 13.61
C ALA A 228 -17.24 -15.98 14.90
N GLU A 229 -18.13 -15.94 15.89
CA GLU A 229 -17.99 -16.62 17.16
C GLU A 229 -19.21 -17.51 17.40
N ILE A 230 -18.96 -18.76 17.81
CA ILE A 230 -20.00 -19.77 17.98
C ILE A 230 -19.94 -20.30 19.40
N THR A 231 -21.11 -20.52 20.00
CA THR A 231 -21.26 -21.19 21.29
C THR A 231 -22.33 -22.27 21.21
N GLN A 232 -22.17 -23.31 22.01
CA GLN A 232 -23.20 -24.34 22.26
C GLN A 232 -23.93 -24.09 23.59
N ALA A 233 -23.38 -23.24 24.46
CA ALA A 233 -23.95 -22.92 25.76
C ALA A 233 -24.90 -21.72 25.65
N PRO A 234 -26.10 -21.79 26.24
CA PRO A 234 -27.08 -20.70 26.16
C PRO A 234 -26.66 -19.45 26.97
N PHE A 235 -26.00 -19.66 28.11
CA PHE A 235 -25.48 -18.58 28.94
C PHE A 235 -24.01 -18.30 28.61
N HIS A 236 -23.81 -17.58 27.53
CA HIS A 236 -22.49 -17.18 27.08
C HIS A 236 -22.35 -15.66 27.06
N ILE A 237 -21.20 -15.18 27.50
CA ILE A 237 -20.83 -13.76 27.49
C ILE A 237 -19.68 -13.59 26.51
N PHE A 238 -19.94 -12.85 25.44
CA PHE A 238 -18.93 -12.41 24.48
C PHE A 238 -18.58 -10.96 24.78
N GLN A 239 -17.31 -10.67 25.05
CA GLN A 239 -16.83 -9.32 25.35
C GLN A 239 -15.71 -8.94 24.39
N HIS A 240 -16.00 -7.93 23.58
CA HIS A 240 -15.09 -7.32 22.62
C HIS A 240 -14.61 -5.99 23.19
N PHE A 241 -13.33 -5.90 23.53
CA PHE A 241 -12.70 -4.68 24.01
C PHE A 241 -12.02 -3.97 22.84
N LEU A 242 -12.50 -2.78 22.50
CA LEU A 242 -12.09 -2.01 21.33
C LEU A 242 -11.32 -0.76 21.77
N SER A 243 -10.09 -0.60 21.31
CA SER A 243 -9.32 0.64 21.47
C SER A 243 -9.38 1.43 20.17
N VAL A 244 -10.14 2.52 20.16
CA VAL A 244 -10.45 3.32 18.96
C VAL A 244 -9.47 4.48 18.84
N VAL A 245 -8.78 4.56 17.70
CA VAL A 245 -7.77 5.57 17.37
C VAL A 245 -8.27 6.46 16.25
N SER A 246 -8.26 7.77 16.48
CA SER A 246 -8.58 8.77 15.45
C SER A 246 -7.59 8.69 14.30
N THR A 247 -8.05 8.42 13.08
CA THR A 247 -7.22 8.33 11.89
C THR A 247 -7.62 9.40 10.89
N THR A 248 -6.66 10.22 10.47
CA THR A 248 -6.87 11.25 9.46
C THR A 248 -6.08 10.94 8.21
N TYR A 249 -6.78 10.76 7.09
CA TYR A 249 -6.16 10.59 5.78
C TYR A 249 -6.06 11.94 5.09
N VAL A 250 -4.85 12.28 4.62
CA VAL A 250 -4.56 13.50 3.87
C VAL A 250 -4.03 13.11 2.51
N ASP A 251 -4.75 13.52 1.48
CA ASP A 251 -4.35 13.34 0.07
C ASP A 251 -3.38 14.44 -0.38
N ALA A 252 -2.68 14.21 -1.51
CA ALA A 252 -1.80 15.16 -2.17
C ALA A 252 -2.49 16.52 -2.45
N SER A 253 -3.79 16.49 -2.75
CA SER A 253 -4.63 17.70 -2.92
C SER A 253 -5.04 18.37 -1.60
N ARG A 254 -4.44 17.98 -0.46
CA ARG A 254 -4.76 18.44 0.90
C ARG A 254 -6.22 18.24 1.31
N ARG A 255 -6.91 17.32 0.66
CA ARG A 255 -8.23 16.85 1.12
C ARG A 255 -8.02 16.00 2.36
N VAL A 256 -8.90 16.17 3.33
CA VAL A 256 -8.81 15.51 4.64
C VAL A 256 -10.04 14.62 4.82
N LEU A 257 -9.83 13.38 5.25
CA LEU A 257 -10.87 12.45 5.67
C LEU A 257 -10.59 12.03 7.11
N HIS A 258 -11.53 12.34 8.00
CA HIS A 258 -11.50 11.88 9.38
C HIS A 258 -12.25 10.56 9.49
N THR A 259 -11.60 9.56 10.05
CA THR A 259 -12.15 8.22 10.29
C THR A 259 -11.50 7.64 11.54
N HIS A 260 -11.87 6.43 11.92
CA HIS A 260 -11.35 5.79 13.11
C HIS A 260 -10.99 4.34 12.79
N GLN A 261 -9.83 3.92 13.28
CA GLN A 261 -9.40 2.53 13.27
C GLN A 261 -9.43 2.01 14.69
N TYR A 262 -9.56 0.71 14.88
CA TYR A 262 -9.49 0.12 16.21
C TYR A 262 -8.67 -1.15 16.24
N SER A 263 -8.15 -1.46 17.42
CA SER A 263 -7.71 -2.80 17.77
C SER A 263 -8.77 -3.48 18.64
N VAL A 264 -8.83 -4.81 18.59
CA VAL A 264 -9.77 -5.61 19.37
C VAL A 264 -9.06 -6.62 20.25
N THR A 265 -9.59 -6.82 21.45
CA THR A 265 -9.28 -7.96 22.32
C THR A 265 -10.59 -8.69 22.63
N GLU A 266 -10.65 -9.96 22.30
CA GLU A 266 -11.84 -10.79 22.43
C GLU A 266 -11.77 -11.63 23.72
N MET A 267 -12.87 -11.70 24.46
CA MET A 267 -12.99 -12.51 25.66
C MET A 267 -14.35 -13.21 25.70
N SER A 268 -14.32 -14.53 25.64
CA SER A 268 -15.48 -15.40 25.72
C SER A 268 -15.52 -16.12 27.07
N ARG A 269 -16.66 -16.11 27.78
CA ARG A 269 -16.86 -16.96 28.96
C ARG A 269 -18.29 -17.47 29.08
N THR A 270 -18.43 -18.71 29.55
CA THR A 270 -19.71 -19.25 30.00
C THR A 270 -20.02 -18.77 31.42
N THR A 271 -21.29 -18.49 31.70
CA THR A 271 -21.74 -18.12 33.05
C THR A 271 -22.87 -19.03 33.52
N GLU A 272 -22.91 -19.28 34.82
CA GLU A 272 -24.06 -19.92 35.45
C GLU A 272 -25.23 -18.93 35.57
N HIS A 273 -26.44 -19.48 35.65
CA HIS A 273 -27.65 -18.70 35.81
C HIS A 273 -27.56 -17.75 37.03
N GLY A 274 -27.89 -16.47 36.83
CA GLY A 274 -27.89 -15.44 37.88
C GLY A 274 -26.51 -14.86 38.26
N ARG A 275 -25.40 -15.36 37.68
CA ARG A 275 -24.03 -14.85 37.96
C ARG A 275 -23.47 -13.92 36.87
N GLY A 276 -24.30 -13.53 35.92
CA GLY A 276 -23.93 -12.63 34.83
C GLY A 276 -25.09 -12.40 33.88
N VAL A 277 -24.95 -11.35 33.05
CA VAL A 277 -25.89 -11.07 31.97
C VAL A 277 -25.34 -11.72 30.70
N PRO A 278 -25.99 -12.75 30.14
CA PRO A 278 -25.60 -13.31 28.85
C PRO A 278 -25.83 -12.26 27.76
N GLY A 279 -24.90 -12.16 26.82
CA GLY A 279 -24.97 -11.15 25.77
C GLY A 279 -23.67 -11.03 24.99
N ILE A 280 -23.74 -10.20 23.95
CA ILE A 280 -22.60 -9.75 23.16
C ILE A 280 -22.35 -8.30 23.53
N PHE A 281 -21.14 -8.01 23.98
CA PHE A 281 -20.76 -6.71 24.53
C PHE A 281 -19.59 -6.14 23.76
N PHE A 282 -19.77 -4.98 23.13
CA PHE A 282 -18.70 -4.22 22.48
C PHE A 282 -18.36 -3.03 23.35
N LYS A 283 -17.34 -3.19 24.19
CA LYS A 283 -16.82 -2.10 25.02
C LYS A 283 -15.75 -1.36 24.24
N TYR A 284 -16.01 -0.12 23.87
CA TYR A 284 -15.06 0.71 23.14
C TYR A 284 -14.55 1.86 23.99
N ASP A 285 -13.26 2.15 23.84
CA ASP A 285 -12.59 3.28 24.47
C ASP A 285 -11.86 4.12 23.42
N ILE A 286 -11.78 5.43 23.65
CA ILE A 286 -11.15 6.37 22.72
C ILE A 286 -9.71 6.62 23.18
N GLU A 287 -8.75 6.21 22.37
CA GLU A 287 -7.33 6.42 22.65
C GLU A 287 -6.95 7.90 22.46
N PRO A 288 -6.12 8.50 23.33
CA PRO A 288 -5.68 9.90 23.23
C PRO A 288 -4.65 10.14 22.11
N VAL A 289 -4.51 9.21 21.18
CA VAL A 289 -3.58 9.25 20.05
C VAL A 289 -4.35 9.37 18.74
N ALA A 290 -3.83 10.19 17.83
CA ALA A 290 -4.32 10.34 16.48
C ALA A 290 -3.23 9.93 15.47
N LEU A 291 -3.60 9.08 14.52
CA LEU A 291 -2.78 8.69 13.38
C LEU A 291 -3.11 9.60 12.19
N THR A 292 -2.11 10.29 11.66
CA THR A 292 -2.26 10.99 10.37
C THR A 292 -1.51 10.24 9.29
N VAL A 293 -2.25 9.80 8.26
CA VAL A 293 -1.71 9.16 7.06
C VAL A 293 -1.68 10.21 5.96
N ARG A 294 -0.48 10.66 5.58
CA ARG A 294 -0.32 11.60 4.46
C ARG A 294 0.18 10.86 3.23
N GLU A 295 -0.51 11.05 2.11
CA GLU A 295 -0.04 10.59 0.81
C GLU A 295 1.09 11.49 0.33
N ARG A 296 2.30 10.92 0.21
CA ARG A 296 3.45 11.66 -0.27
C ARG A 296 3.58 11.48 -1.78
N THR A 297 3.35 12.55 -2.53
CA THR A 297 3.68 12.60 -3.95
C THR A 297 5.06 13.25 -4.12
N THR A 298 6.02 12.52 -4.67
CA THR A 298 7.28 13.11 -5.11
C THR A 298 7.02 14.03 -6.30
N THR A 299 7.49 15.27 -6.24
CA THR A 299 7.39 16.19 -7.38
C THR A 299 8.30 15.72 -8.51
N LEU A 300 7.97 16.07 -9.76
CA LEU A 300 8.80 15.72 -10.91
C LEU A 300 10.24 16.23 -10.75
N VAL A 301 10.41 17.44 -10.21
CA VAL A 301 11.74 18.02 -9.96
C VAL A 301 12.52 17.19 -8.95
N GLN A 302 11.87 16.80 -7.84
CA GLN A 302 12.52 15.97 -6.83
C GLN A 302 12.91 14.60 -7.39
N PHE A 303 12.06 14.00 -8.23
CA PHE A 303 12.37 12.76 -8.93
C PHE A 303 13.58 12.90 -9.87
N LEU A 304 13.62 13.94 -10.71
CA LEU A 304 14.75 14.19 -11.61
C LEU A 304 16.06 14.44 -10.86
N VAL A 305 16.03 15.14 -9.72
CA VAL A 305 17.20 15.33 -8.86
C VAL A 305 17.68 13.98 -8.28
N ARG A 306 16.77 13.11 -7.82
CA ARG A 306 17.11 11.77 -7.33
C ARG A 306 17.70 10.90 -8.45
N LEU A 307 17.11 10.94 -9.65
CA LEU A 307 17.60 10.24 -10.84
C LEU A 307 19.04 10.65 -11.20
N ALA A 308 19.31 11.95 -11.24
CA ALA A 308 20.65 12.47 -11.51
C ALA A 308 21.65 12.05 -10.43
N GLY A 309 21.23 12.06 -9.15
CA GLY A 309 22.03 11.58 -8.03
C GLY A 309 22.40 10.10 -8.12
N ILE A 310 21.47 9.24 -8.55
CA ILE A 310 21.71 7.80 -8.72
C ILE A 310 22.67 7.52 -9.86
N ILE A 311 22.45 8.16 -11.02
CA ILE A 311 23.34 7.99 -12.17
C ILE A 311 24.75 8.48 -11.81
N GLY A 312 24.86 9.68 -11.22
CA GLY A 312 26.14 10.24 -10.80
C GLY A 312 26.85 9.39 -9.74
N GLY A 313 26.13 8.96 -8.70
CA GLY A 313 26.67 8.14 -7.62
C GLY A 313 27.17 6.78 -8.11
N ILE A 314 26.42 6.11 -8.99
CA ILE A 314 26.83 4.80 -9.52
C ILE A 314 28.06 4.93 -10.41
N LEU A 315 28.16 5.96 -11.26
CA LEU A 315 29.34 6.14 -12.11
C LEU A 315 30.62 6.31 -11.28
N VAL A 316 30.57 7.12 -10.22
CA VAL A 316 31.71 7.33 -9.31
C VAL A 316 32.05 6.04 -8.54
N CYS A 317 31.05 5.38 -7.96
CA CYS A 317 31.25 4.13 -7.22
C CYS A 317 31.75 3.00 -8.13
N SER A 318 31.32 2.97 -9.39
CA SER A 318 31.73 1.94 -10.35
C SER A 318 33.18 2.11 -10.79
N ASP A 319 33.66 3.34 -10.97
CA ASP A 319 35.07 3.63 -11.28
C ASP A 319 35.98 3.26 -10.09
N PHE A 320 35.60 3.69 -8.88
CA PHE A 320 36.35 3.33 -7.68
C PHE A 320 36.32 1.82 -7.39
N GLY A 321 35.16 1.18 -7.55
CA GLY A 321 34.97 -0.26 -7.39
C GLY A 321 35.78 -1.08 -8.38
N PHE A 322 35.85 -0.64 -9.64
CA PHE A 322 36.69 -1.26 -10.66
C PHE A 322 38.18 -1.20 -10.29
N ARG A 323 38.68 -0.02 -9.92
CA ARG A 323 40.10 0.18 -9.54
C ARG A 323 40.50 -0.64 -8.32
N THR A 324 39.63 -0.73 -7.32
CA THR A 324 39.87 -1.52 -6.10
C THR A 324 39.79 -3.02 -6.37
N ALA A 325 38.84 -3.47 -7.19
CA ALA A 325 38.74 -4.86 -7.61
C ALA A 325 39.97 -5.30 -8.41
N ASP A 326 40.44 -4.48 -9.35
CA ASP A 326 41.66 -4.76 -10.11
C ASP A 326 42.89 -4.80 -9.21
N PHE A 327 43.06 -3.82 -8.30
CA PHE A 327 44.15 -3.84 -7.31
C PHE A 327 44.14 -5.11 -6.44
N LEU A 328 42.97 -5.57 -5.98
CA LEU A 328 42.85 -6.78 -5.17
C LEU A 328 43.18 -8.04 -5.96
N VAL A 329 42.70 -8.16 -7.20
CA VAL A 329 42.98 -9.31 -8.05
C VAL A 329 44.46 -9.37 -8.41
N ASP A 330 45.10 -8.23 -8.68
CA ASP A 330 46.52 -8.16 -9.00
C ASP A 330 47.37 -8.54 -7.77
N ASN A 331 47.02 -8.07 -6.58
CA ASN A 331 47.72 -8.41 -5.34
C ASN A 331 47.55 -9.89 -4.93
N LEU A 332 46.37 -10.48 -5.20
CA LEU A 332 46.10 -11.91 -4.96
C LEU A 332 46.75 -12.82 -6.01
N SER A 333 46.78 -12.42 -7.29
CA SER A 333 47.41 -13.19 -8.36
C SER A 333 48.93 -13.14 -8.31
N SER A 334 49.51 -12.03 -7.85
CA SER A 334 50.96 -11.89 -7.62
C SER A 334 51.49 -12.83 -6.52
N ARG A 335 50.62 -13.35 -5.63
CA ARG A 335 50.99 -14.42 -4.66
C ARG A 335 51.04 -15.84 -5.27
N ARG A 336 50.68 -16.05 -6.54
CA ARG A 336 50.56 -17.39 -7.16
C ARG A 336 51.32 -17.61 -8.49
N GLY A 337 52.17 -16.68 -8.95
CA GLY A 337 52.95 -16.86 -10.18
C GLY A 337 54.47 -16.95 -9.96
N PRO A 338 55.22 -17.80 -10.69
CA PRO A 338 56.69 -17.75 -10.67
C PRO A 338 57.17 -16.45 -11.33
N PRO A 339 58.37 -15.95 -11.01
CA PRO A 339 58.81 -14.62 -11.39
C PRO A 339 58.91 -14.47 -12.91
N GLN A 340 58.17 -13.51 -13.48
CA GLN A 340 58.32 -13.12 -14.88
C GLN A 340 59.49 -12.15 -15.01
N THR A 341 60.40 -12.46 -15.94
CA THR A 341 61.49 -11.59 -16.38
C THR A 341 60.96 -10.27 -16.95
N PRO A 342 61.57 -9.11 -16.64
CA PRO A 342 61.08 -7.82 -17.10
C PRO A 342 61.38 -7.58 -18.58
N LEU A 343 60.38 -7.06 -19.32
CA LEU A 343 60.55 -6.51 -20.66
C LEU A 343 61.07 -5.05 -20.59
N PRO A 344 61.80 -4.57 -21.60
CA PRO A 344 62.61 -3.36 -21.51
C PRO A 344 61.77 -2.08 -21.49
N GLY A 345 62.34 -1.05 -20.88
CA GLY A 345 61.70 0.21 -20.57
C GLY A 345 61.29 1.07 -21.77
N PHE A 346 60.39 1.98 -21.42
CA PHE A 346 59.93 3.18 -22.13
C PHE A 346 60.81 3.66 -23.30
N VAL A 347 60.25 3.62 -24.52
CA VAL A 347 60.76 4.38 -25.67
C VAL A 347 59.95 5.69 -25.74
N PRO A 348 60.57 6.87 -25.57
CA PRO A 348 59.86 8.14 -25.67
C PRO A 348 59.50 8.46 -27.14
N SER A 349 58.27 8.95 -27.36
CA SER A 349 57.81 9.48 -28.64
C SER A 349 58.61 10.73 -29.05
N PRO A 350 58.88 10.94 -30.36
CA PRO A 350 59.63 12.10 -30.82
C PRO A 350 58.81 13.39 -30.66
N ASN A 351 59.49 14.44 -30.18
CA ASN A 351 58.94 15.79 -30.00
C ASN A 351 58.44 16.39 -31.32
N LEU A 352 57.17 16.84 -31.35
CA LEU A 352 56.65 17.75 -32.37
C LEU A 352 57.18 19.17 -32.11
N SER A 353 58.45 19.42 -32.46
CA SER A 353 58.95 20.78 -32.71
C SER A 353 60.23 20.71 -33.54
N GLN A 354 60.08 20.39 -34.82
CA GLN A 354 61.11 20.73 -35.80
C GLN A 354 60.43 21.16 -37.09
N LYS A 355 60.54 22.45 -37.36
CA LYS A 355 60.11 23.13 -38.58
C LYS A 355 61.00 22.61 -39.71
N SER A 356 60.46 21.80 -40.62
CA SER A 356 61.20 21.30 -41.77
C SER A 356 61.27 22.38 -42.86
N GLU A 357 62.48 22.88 -43.13
CA GLU A 357 62.77 23.62 -44.36
C GLU A 357 62.75 22.68 -45.58
N PRO A 358 62.33 23.15 -46.77
CA PRO A 358 62.25 22.31 -47.96
C PRO A 358 63.63 22.18 -48.62
N VAL A 359 64.10 20.95 -48.78
CA VAL A 359 65.30 20.62 -49.57
C VAL A 359 64.86 20.19 -50.97
N PHE A 360 65.28 20.94 -51.99
CA PHE A 360 65.12 20.59 -53.41
C PHE A 360 66.09 19.46 -53.80
N PRO A 361 65.70 18.54 -54.71
CA PRO A 361 66.59 17.49 -55.17
C PRO A 361 67.51 18.00 -56.29
N THR A 362 68.82 17.87 -56.09
CA THR A 362 69.83 17.97 -57.16
C THR A 362 69.88 16.66 -57.94
N VAL A 363 69.61 16.76 -59.24
CA VAL A 363 69.84 15.73 -60.26
C VAL A 363 71.33 15.68 -60.56
N TYR A 364 71.97 14.51 -60.42
CA TYR A 364 73.01 14.02 -61.34
C TYR A 364 73.16 12.50 -61.15
N GLY A 365 72.92 11.76 -62.22
CA GLY A 365 73.40 10.39 -62.41
C GLY A 365 74.59 10.42 -63.35
N GLU A 366 75.70 9.80 -62.96
CA GLU A 366 76.77 9.39 -63.85
C GLU A 366 76.56 7.92 -64.22
N LYS A 367 76.07 7.70 -65.45
CA LYS A 367 76.73 6.90 -66.50
C LYS A 367 75.88 6.82 -67.75
#